data_AF-A0AAU7ZGL2-F1
#
_entry.id   AF-A0AAU7ZGL2-F1
#
_cell.length_a   1.000
_cell.length_b   1.000
_cell.length_c   1.000
_cell.angle_alpha   90.00
_cell.angle_beta   90.00
_cell.angle_gamma   90.00
#
_symmetry.space_group_name_H-M   'P 1'
#
loop_
_entity.id
_entity.type
_entity.pdbx_description
1 polymer ?
#
loop_
_entity_poly.entity_id
_entity_poly.type
_entity_poly.pdbx_seq_one_letter_code
_entity_poly.pdbx_strand_id
1 'polypeptide(L)'
;MVRLLVALAVAAGALWVGDWAVLRVRVSHGTAYGVVQVNQFLATPLKGSKVEYDYMGTAPVTCSRSIFPQQGNEACWWLERHSTQWQ
;
A
#
# COMPACT_ATOMS: atom_id res chain seq x y z
N MET A 1 -10.06 21.87 -23.09
CA MET A 1 -9.03 21.42 -22.13
C MET A 1 -9.26 21.91 -20.71
N VAL A 2 -9.33 23.21 -20.42
CA VAL A 2 -9.46 23.74 -19.04
C VAL A 2 -10.65 23.16 -18.27
N ARG A 3 -11.86 23.12 -18.85
CA ARG A 3 -13.04 22.54 -18.18
C ARG A 3 -12.88 21.06 -17.80
N LEU A 4 -12.17 20.30 -18.63
CA LEU A 4 -11.90 18.88 -18.39
C LEU A 4 -10.86 18.70 -17.28
N LEU A 5 -9.82 19.53 -17.26
CA LEU A 5 -8.82 19.57 -16.18
C LEU A 5 -9.47 19.94 -14.84
N VAL A 6 -10.37 20.93 -14.83
CA VAL A 6 -11.10 21.32 -13.62
C VAL A 6 -11.98 20.17 -13.13
N ALA A 7 -12.72 19.50 -14.01
CA ALA A 7 -13.55 18.35 -13.64
C ALA A 7 -12.71 17.21 -13.05
N LEU A 8 -11.58 16.88 -13.65
CA LEU A 8 -10.66 15.85 -13.14
C LEU A 8 -10.07 16.23 -11.77
N ALA A 9 -9.68 17.50 -11.59
CA ALA A 9 -9.16 17.98 -10.31
C ALA A 9 -10.21 17.91 -9.20
N VAL A 10 -11.45 18.30 -9.49
CA VAL A 10 -12.57 18.20 -8.53
C VAL A 10 -12.87 16.74 -8.20
N ALA A 11 -12.91 15.85 -9.20
CA ALA A 11 -13.13 14.42 -8.98
C ALA A 11 -12.02 13.80 -8.12
N ALA A 12 -10.75 14.11 -8.42
CA ALA A 12 -9.61 13.65 -7.63
C ALA A 12 -9.66 14.17 -6.19
N GLY A 13 -9.99 15.45 -5.99
CA GLY A 13 -10.17 16.03 -4.66
C GLY A 13 -11.30 15.36 -3.88
N ALA A 14 -12.45 15.13 -4.51
CA ALA A 14 -13.58 14.45 -3.88
C ALA A 14 -13.24 13.00 -3.48
N LEU A 15 -12.53 12.26 -4.34
CA LEU A 15 -12.04 10.92 -4.03
C LEU A 15 -11.07 10.91 -2.85
N TRP A 16 -10.14 11.87 -2.81
CA TRP A 16 -9.19 11.99 -1.72
C TRP A 16 -9.86 12.32 -0.38
N VAL A 17 -10.80 13.28 -0.37
CA VAL A 17 -11.57 13.63 0.83
C VAL A 17 -12.46 12.47 1.28
N GLY A 18 -13.10 11.77 0.34
CA GLY A 18 -13.91 10.59 0.61
C GLY A 18 -13.10 9.47 1.24
N ASP A 19 -11.93 9.16 0.67
CA ASP A 19 -11.01 8.15 1.21
C ASP A 19 -10.54 8.50 2.63
N TRP A 20 -10.16 9.76 2.85
CA TRP A 20 -9.76 10.25 4.16
C TRP A 20 -10.90 10.16 5.19
N ALA A 21 -12.12 10.54 4.82
CA ALA A 21 -13.29 10.44 5.70
C ALA A 21 -13.61 8.99 6.06
N VAL A 22 -13.57 8.06 5.09
CA VAL A 22 -13.75 6.62 5.33
C VAL A 22 -12.67 6.11 6.29
N LEU A 23 -11.41 6.47 6.09
CA LEU A 23 -10.33 6.07 7.00
C LEU A 23 -10.60 6.59 8.41
N ARG A 24 -10.99 7.86 8.58
CA ARG A 24 -11.28 8.46 9.90
C ARG A 24 -12.42 7.73 10.62
N VAL A 25 -13.48 7.37 9.91
CA VAL A 25 -14.58 6.56 10.46
C VAL A 25 -14.09 5.16 10.86
N ARG A 26 -13.23 4.54 10.04
CA ARG A 26 -12.66 3.24 10.41
C ARG A 26 -11.72 3.34 11.61
N VAL A 27 -11.00 4.45 11.77
CA VAL A 27 -10.11 4.71 12.92
C VAL A 27 -10.94 4.81 14.20
N SER A 28 -12.06 5.54 14.18
CA SER A 28 -12.94 5.64 15.35
C SER A 28 -13.58 4.29 15.72
N HIS A 29 -13.75 3.40 14.75
CA HIS A 29 -14.26 2.04 14.97
C HIS A 29 -13.14 1.01 15.26
N GLY A 30 -11.86 1.41 15.27
CA GLY A 30 -10.73 0.50 15.47
C GLY A 30 -10.47 -0.49 14.32
N THR A 31 -11.08 -0.29 13.15
CA THR A 31 -11.01 -1.20 11.99
C THR A 31 -10.21 -0.63 10.82
N ALA A 32 -9.53 0.51 11.02
CA ALA A 32 -8.76 1.19 9.97
C ALA A 32 -7.52 0.44 9.51
N TYR A 33 -6.91 -0.35 10.39
CA TYR A 33 -5.67 -1.04 10.12
C TYR A 33 -5.89 -2.55 10.08
N GLY A 34 -5.17 -3.21 9.19
CA GLY A 34 -5.08 -4.67 9.09
C GLY A 34 -3.62 -5.11 9.13
N VAL A 35 -3.41 -6.42 9.17
CA VAL A 35 -2.08 -7.02 9.04
C VAL A 35 -2.14 -8.05 7.91
N VAL A 36 -1.25 -7.90 6.94
CA VAL A 36 -1.09 -8.84 5.82
C VAL A 36 0.28 -9.49 5.94
N GLN A 37 0.34 -10.80 5.69
CA GLN A 37 1.61 -11.52 5.66
C GLN A 37 2.25 -11.35 4.28
N VAL A 38 3.44 -10.77 4.24
CA VAL A 38 4.20 -10.59 2.99
C VAL A 38 5.43 -11.49 2.98
N ASN A 39 5.68 -12.12 1.84
CA ASN A 39 6.88 -12.89 1.55
C ASN A 39 8.07 -11.95 1.39
N GLN A 40 9.13 -12.17 2.15
CA GLN A 40 10.37 -11.40 2.05
C GLN A 40 11.42 -12.20 1.30
N PHE A 41 12.07 -11.56 0.33
CA PHE A 41 13.19 -12.11 -0.42
C PHE A 41 14.40 -11.19 -0.28
N LEU A 42 15.56 -11.75 0.06
CA LEU A 42 16.82 -11.02 0.12
C LEU A 42 17.56 -11.15 -1.21
N ALA A 43 17.85 -10.02 -1.85
CA ALA A 43 18.66 -10.01 -3.07
C ALA A 43 20.14 -9.86 -2.73
N THR A 44 20.89 -10.97 -2.69
CA THR A 44 22.32 -10.95 -2.39
C THR A 44 23.12 -10.85 -3.70
N PRO A 45 23.88 -9.76 -3.93
CA PRO A 45 24.75 -9.65 -5.09
C PRO A 45 25.97 -10.57 -4.94
N LEU A 46 26.20 -11.41 -5.93
CA LEU A 46 27.34 -12.32 -6.03
C LEU A 46 28.39 -11.81 -7.02
N LYS A 47 29.61 -12.32 -6.84
CA LYS A 47 30.72 -12.09 -7.76
C LYS A 47 30.37 -12.53 -9.18
N GLY A 48 30.63 -11.67 -10.17
CA GLY A 48 30.32 -11.94 -11.57
C GLY A 48 28.93 -11.48 -12.01
N SER A 49 28.37 -10.45 -11.36
CA SER A 49 27.09 -9.82 -11.73
C SER A 49 25.88 -10.75 -11.64
N LYS A 50 25.94 -11.76 -10.78
CA LYS A 50 24.81 -12.64 -10.46
C LYS A 50 24.13 -12.13 -9.19
N VAL A 51 22.81 -12.28 -9.11
CA VAL A 51 22.02 -11.97 -7.92
C VAL A 51 21.31 -13.25 -7.50
N GLU A 52 21.44 -13.61 -6.24
CA GLU A 52 20.72 -14.72 -5.63
C GLU A 52 19.57 -14.16 -4.78
N TYR A 53 18.41 -14.80 -4.86
CA TYR A 53 17.21 -14.40 -4.16
C TYR A 53 16.88 -15.44 -3.11
N ASP A 54 17.17 -15.14 -1.85
CA ASP A 54 16.90 -16.03 -0.73
C ASP A 54 15.53 -15.73 -0.13
N TYR A 55 14.70 -16.75 0.02
CA TYR A 55 13.41 -16.61 0.70
C TYR A 55 13.63 -16.53 2.20
N MET A 56 13.29 -15.38 2.80
CA MET A 56 13.47 -15.11 4.23
C MET A 56 12.26 -15.50 5.09
N GLY A 57 11.15 -15.91 4.46
CA GLY A 57 9.91 -16.23 5.15
C GLY A 57 8.82 -15.18 4.93
N THR A 58 7.80 -15.20 5.79
CA THR A 58 6.71 -14.22 5.81
C THR A 58 6.86 -13.27 6.99
N ALA A 59 6.59 -11.99 6.75
CA ALA A 59 6.57 -10.96 7.78
C ALA A 59 5.18 -10.30 7.86
N PRO A 60 4.67 -10.03 9.08
CA PRO A 60 3.44 -9.27 9.25
C PRO A 60 3.70 -7.78 8.94
N VAL A 61 3.00 -7.24 7.94
CA VAL A 61 3.03 -5.82 7.59
C VAL A 61 1.68 -5.17 7.89
N THR A 62 1.73 -4.09 8.66
CA THR A 62 0.55 -3.25 8.95
C THR A 62 0.12 -2.51 7.69
N CYS A 63 -1.16 -2.57 7.38
CA CYS A 63 -1.74 -1.96 6.20
C CYS A 63 -2.97 -1.11 6.55
N SER A 64 -3.30 -0.10 5.75
CA SER A 64 -4.52 0.69 5.93
C SER A 64 -5.66 0.16 5.05
N ARG A 65 -6.87 0.07 5.62
CA ARG A 65 -8.11 -0.28 4.91
C ARG A 65 -8.71 0.94 4.23
N SER A 66 -7.92 1.57 3.37
CA SER A 66 -8.25 2.72 2.53
C SER A 66 -8.00 2.39 1.06
N ILE A 67 -8.55 3.19 0.15
CA ILE A 67 -8.30 3.08 -1.29
C ILE A 67 -6.85 3.48 -1.57
N PHE A 68 -6.38 4.58 -0.95
CA PHE A 68 -5.01 5.09 -1.10
C PHE A 68 -4.14 4.76 0.12
N PRO A 69 -2.81 4.71 -0.05
CA PRO A 69 -1.87 4.64 1.08
C PRO A 69 -2.06 5.85 2.00
N GLN A 70 -2.25 5.59 3.30
CA GLN A 70 -2.54 6.64 4.28
C GLN A 70 -1.71 6.39 5.54
N GLN A 71 -1.26 7.47 6.18
CA GLN A 71 -0.51 7.41 7.44
C GLN A 71 0.78 6.55 7.37
N GLY A 72 1.46 6.55 6.22
CA GLY A 72 2.69 5.79 6.02
C GLY A 72 2.51 4.28 5.86
N ASN A 73 1.26 3.78 5.84
CA ASN A 73 0.96 2.38 5.57
C ASN A 73 0.43 2.22 4.14
N GLU A 74 0.83 1.13 3.48
CA GLU A 74 0.24 0.75 2.19
C GLU A 74 -1.20 0.26 2.37
N ALA A 75 -1.98 0.35 1.29
CA ALA A 75 -3.36 -0.13 1.32
C ALA A 75 -3.40 -1.66 1.41
N CYS A 76 -4.27 -2.21 2.27
CA CYS A 76 -4.34 -3.66 2.48
C CYS A 76 -4.62 -4.44 1.19
N TRP A 77 -5.53 -3.95 0.34
CA TRP A 77 -5.85 -4.59 -0.94
C TRP A 77 -4.65 -4.62 -1.90
N TRP A 78 -3.74 -3.66 -1.79
CA TRP A 78 -2.52 -3.60 -2.59
C TRP A 78 -1.51 -4.62 -2.09
N LEU A 79 -1.27 -4.67 -0.78
CA LEU A 79 -0.37 -5.64 -0.15
C LEU A 79 -0.86 -7.09 -0.30
N GLU A 80 -2.17 -7.32 -0.25
CA GLU A 80 -2.74 -8.65 -0.54
C GLU A 80 -2.47 -9.08 -1.99
N ARG A 81 -2.42 -8.14 -2.93
CA ARG A 81 -2.12 -8.42 -4.34
C ARG A 81 -0.61 -8.47 -4.64
N HIS A 82 0.18 -7.72 -3.90
CA HIS A 82 1.64 -7.63 -4.01
C HIS A 82 2.29 -8.08 -2.71
N SER A 83 1.98 -9.32 -2.30
CA SER A 83 2.47 -9.90 -1.06
C SER A 83 3.95 -10.30 -1.12
N THR A 84 4.71 -9.82 -2.10
CA THR A 84 6.13 -10.15 -2.29
C THR A 84 6.94 -8.87 -2.21
N GLN A 85 7.79 -8.79 -1.19
CA GLN A 85 8.69 -7.67 -0.94
C GLN A 85 10.13 -8.13 -1.17
N TRP A 86 10.88 -7.34 -1.92
CA TRP A 86 12.29 -7.57 -2.21
C TRP A 86 13.11 -6.62 -1.33
N GLN A 87 14.05 -7.16 -0.57
CA GLN A 87 14.87 -6.42 0.38
C GLN A 87 16.36 -6.57 0.05
#